data_AF-A0A9W4NR91-F1
#
_entry.id   AF-A0A9W4NR91-F1
#
_cell.length_a   1.000
_cell.length_b   1.000
_cell.length_c   1.000
_cell.angle_alpha   90.00
_cell.angle_beta   90.00
_cell.angle_gamma   90.00
#
_symmetry.space_group_name_H-M   'P 1'
#
loop_
_entity.id
_entity.type
_entity.pdbx_description
1 polymer ?
#
loop_
_entity_poly.entity_id
_entity_poly.type
_entity_poly.pdbx_seq_one_letter_code
_entity_poly.pdbx_strand_id
1 'polypeptide(L)'
;MANGSKLSSKEFAASRLPLYHGTTVRIRIGSSDHEFKVSKDLLCKESAYFRAMFKGNFPEKEQQSVTMESVEGVVSVQSFEALMQWFYMHKIHFDSKIPGDQISAVIELIRLADMCNITGMDTEMAQYIKDILVANPDPRNSRTYHIADSNTHCLTSQHIISATFLPQGHPVRRILAAASVEGYLRTGNYKFRKETHEHPAFGADLLHEVRLALNGSRQEKRYTIIRDPISGLDITLGSD
;
A
#
# COMPACT_ATOMS: atom_id res chain seq x y z
N MET A 1 -16.30 5.78 52.21
CA MET A 1 -16.97 4.77 51.36
C MET A 1 -18.19 5.45 50.76
N ALA A 2 -18.12 5.90 49.51
CA ALA A 2 -19.20 6.70 48.91
C ALA A 2 -20.22 5.79 48.21
N ASN A 3 -21.47 5.95 48.62
CA ASN A 3 -22.70 5.28 48.16
C ASN A 3 -22.78 5.12 46.64
N GLY A 4 -23.11 3.90 46.21
CA GLY A 4 -23.59 3.63 44.85
C GLY A 4 -24.97 4.25 44.64
N SER A 5 -25.02 5.50 44.19
CA SER A 5 -26.24 6.14 43.70
C SER A 5 -26.58 5.60 42.30
N LYS A 6 -27.87 5.31 42.07
CA LYS A 6 -28.41 5.02 40.73
C LYS A 6 -28.15 6.23 39.83
N LEU A 7 -27.10 6.16 39.02
CA LEU A 7 -26.89 7.09 37.91
C LEU A 7 -28.09 6.98 36.96
N SER A 8 -28.63 8.12 36.51
CA SER A 8 -29.60 8.10 35.41
C SER A 8 -28.96 7.51 34.16
N SER A 9 -29.75 6.99 33.22
CA SER A 9 -29.22 6.42 31.97
C SER A 9 -28.30 7.40 31.22
N LYS A 10 -28.62 8.70 31.27
CA LYS A 10 -27.83 9.77 30.65
C LYS A 10 -26.50 10.01 31.38
N GLU A 11 -26.52 10.05 32.72
CA GLU A 11 -25.31 10.21 33.53
C GLU A 11 -24.42 8.97 33.47
N PHE A 12 -25.02 7.77 33.45
CA PHE A 12 -24.30 6.53 33.24
C PHE A 12 -23.61 6.53 31.88
N ALA A 13 -24.34 6.84 30.79
CA ALA A 13 -23.76 6.90 29.46
C ALA A 13 -22.60 7.91 29.39
N ALA A 14 -22.78 9.12 29.93
CA ALA A 14 -21.76 10.16 29.89
C ALA A 14 -20.54 9.86 30.78
N SER A 15 -20.72 9.23 31.95
CA SER A 15 -19.63 9.02 32.92
C SER A 15 -18.99 7.64 32.85
N ARG A 16 -19.71 6.61 32.37
CA ARG A 16 -19.25 5.21 32.38
C ARG A 16 -18.82 4.71 31.01
N LEU A 17 -19.49 5.08 29.91
CA LEU A 17 -19.07 4.63 28.58
C LEU A 17 -17.62 5.04 28.23
N PRO A 18 -17.14 6.26 28.54
CA PRO A 18 -15.75 6.62 28.27
C PRO A 18 -14.73 5.75 29.01
N LEU A 19 -15.09 5.21 30.18
CA LEU A 19 -14.22 4.31 30.95
C LEU A 19 -14.01 2.96 30.25
N TYR A 20 -14.94 2.54 29.40
CA TYR A 20 -14.83 1.31 28.61
C TYR A 20 -14.10 1.52 27.28
N HIS A 21 -14.10 2.74 26.74
CA HIS A 21 -13.48 3.06 25.44
C HIS A 21 -12.03 3.54 25.56
N GLY A 22 -11.55 3.81 26.78
CA GLY A 22 -10.20 4.30 27.05
C GLY A 22 -9.99 5.75 26.60
N THR A 23 -8.75 6.22 26.69
CA THR A 23 -8.38 7.58 26.26
C THR A 23 -8.47 7.69 24.74
N THR A 24 -9.14 8.72 24.24
CA THR A 24 -9.22 9.03 22.82
C THR A 24 -8.40 10.26 22.48
N VAL A 25 -7.84 10.29 21.28
CA VAL A 25 -7.19 11.45 20.67
C VAL A 25 -7.96 11.89 19.44
N ARG A 26 -7.87 13.19 19.12
CA ARG A 26 -8.47 13.78 17.92
C ARG A 26 -7.42 13.93 16.83
N ILE A 27 -7.66 13.39 15.65
CA ILE A 27 -6.75 13.50 14.50
C ILE A 27 -7.49 14.24 13.39
N ARG A 28 -6.89 15.33 12.90
CA ARG A 28 -7.36 16.06 11.72
C ARG A 28 -6.39 15.85 10.58
N ILE A 29 -6.90 15.79 9.35
CA ILE A 29 -6.09 15.60 8.15
C ILE A 29 -6.12 16.87 7.30
N GLY A 30 -4.98 17.52 7.14
CA GLY A 30 -4.85 18.79 6.44
C GLY A 30 -5.73 19.89 7.02
N SER A 31 -6.28 20.71 6.13
CA SER A 31 -7.30 21.71 6.45
C SER A 31 -8.73 21.16 6.41
N SER A 32 -8.89 19.83 6.45
CA SER A 32 -10.21 19.22 6.47
C SER A 32 -10.93 19.49 7.79
N ASP A 33 -12.23 19.77 7.71
CA ASP A 33 -13.11 19.81 8.88
C ASP A 33 -13.37 18.40 9.45
N HIS A 34 -12.88 17.36 8.77
CA HIS A 34 -13.02 15.98 9.21
C HIS A 34 -12.06 15.67 10.36
N GLU A 35 -12.63 15.37 11.53
CA GLU A 35 -11.90 15.02 12.74
C GLU A 35 -12.22 13.58 13.17
N PHE A 36 -11.17 12.76 13.26
CA PHE A 36 -11.26 11.38 13.72
C PHE A 36 -11.04 11.31 15.23
N LYS A 37 -11.92 10.60 15.95
CA LYS A 37 -11.71 10.23 17.35
C LYS A 37 -11.25 8.79 17.43
N VAL A 38 -10.00 8.59 17.83
CA VAL A 38 -9.33 7.28 17.78
C VAL A 38 -8.80 6.90 19.15
N SER A 39 -8.76 5.59 19.46
CA SER A 39 -8.15 5.10 20.69
C SER A 39 -6.67 5.44 20.73
N LYS A 40 -6.24 6.19 21.76
CA LYS A 40 -4.85 6.56 22.00
C LYS A 40 -3.98 5.33 22.16
N ASP A 41 -4.45 4.35 22.92
CA ASP A 41 -3.67 3.16 23.22
C ASP A 41 -3.50 2.26 22.01
N LEU A 42 -4.52 2.14 21.16
CA LEU A 42 -4.40 1.44 19.88
C LEU A 42 -3.35 2.12 18.98
N LEU A 43 -3.46 3.43 18.76
CA LEU A 43 -2.50 4.19 17.95
C LEU A 43 -1.07 4.05 18.46
N CYS A 44 -0.86 4.22 19.77
CA CYS A 44 0.47 4.13 20.38
C CYS A 44 1.01 2.69 20.42
N LYS A 45 0.15 1.68 20.36
CA LYS A 45 0.56 0.28 20.26
C LYS A 45 1.06 -0.01 18.85
N GLU A 46 0.28 0.35 17.84
CA GLU A 46 0.52 0.00 16.44
C GLU A 46 1.52 0.92 15.73
N SER A 47 1.79 2.13 16.26
CA SER A 47 2.69 3.11 15.63
C SER A 47 3.68 3.71 16.63
N ALA A 48 4.98 3.60 16.32
CA ALA A 48 6.01 4.26 17.11
C ALA A 48 5.95 5.79 16.98
N TYR A 49 5.51 6.31 15.83
CA TYR A 49 5.29 7.73 15.59
C TYR A 49 4.24 8.30 16.54
N PHE A 50 3.04 7.72 16.57
CA PHE A 50 1.96 8.19 17.46
C PHE A 50 2.29 7.95 18.94
N ARG A 51 3.03 6.88 19.26
CA ARG A 51 3.54 6.65 20.61
C ARG A 51 4.47 7.77 21.07
N ALA A 52 5.43 8.16 20.23
CA ALA A 52 6.34 9.26 20.53
C ALA A 52 5.56 10.58 20.71
N MET A 53 4.62 10.87 19.82
CA MET A 53 3.79 12.06 19.84
C MET A 53 2.91 12.16 21.11
N PHE A 54 2.12 11.13 21.41
CA PHE A 54 1.11 11.21 22.46
C PHE A 54 1.56 10.70 23.84
N LYS A 55 2.68 9.97 23.93
CA LYS A 55 3.27 9.51 25.21
C LYS A 55 4.63 10.14 25.51
N GLY A 56 5.27 10.80 24.54
CA GLY A 56 6.54 11.52 24.73
C GLY A 56 6.38 12.92 25.32
N ASN A 57 7.26 13.83 24.95
CA ASN A 57 7.36 15.19 25.51
C ASN A 57 6.85 16.28 24.54
N PHE A 58 5.92 15.92 23.64
CA PHE A 58 5.36 16.85 22.67
C PHE A 58 4.04 17.47 23.18
N PRO A 59 3.67 18.69 22.72
CA PRO A 59 2.43 19.36 23.14
C PRO A 59 1.16 18.53 22.90
N GLU A 60 1.16 17.68 21.87
CA GLU A 60 0.08 16.78 21.48
C GLU A 60 -0.28 15.80 22.61
N LYS A 61 0.68 15.45 23.48
CA LYS A 61 0.41 14.65 24.68
C LYS A 61 -0.60 15.35 25.60
N GLU A 62 -0.49 16.65 25.82
CA GLU A 62 -1.40 17.39 26.69
C GLU A 62 -2.69 17.73 25.95
N GLN A 63 -2.58 18.14 24.69
CA GLN A 63 -3.72 18.55 23.87
C GLN A 63 -4.65 17.38 23.48
N GLN A 64 -4.14 16.15 23.48
CA GLN A 64 -4.81 14.94 22.97
C GLN A 64 -5.36 15.16 21.56
N SER A 65 -4.69 15.96 20.75
CA SER A 65 -5.02 16.15 19.35
C SER A 65 -3.81 16.48 18.51
N VAL A 66 -3.88 16.14 17.22
CA VAL A 66 -2.89 16.52 16.21
C VAL A 66 -3.60 16.81 14.90
N THR A 67 -3.05 17.75 14.14
CA THR A 67 -3.37 17.92 12.72
C THR A 67 -2.20 17.36 11.92
N MET A 68 -2.45 16.31 11.14
CA MET A 68 -1.48 15.78 10.20
C MET A 68 -1.56 16.60 8.92
N GLU A 69 -0.48 17.27 8.54
CA GLU A 69 -0.44 18.05 7.30
C GLU A 69 -0.69 17.16 6.09
N SER A 70 -1.45 17.67 5.12
CA SER A 70 -1.69 16.95 3.87
C SER A 70 -0.39 16.87 3.08
N VAL A 71 -0.02 15.65 2.70
CA VAL A 71 1.15 15.36 1.87
C VAL A 71 0.67 14.58 0.67
N GLU A 72 0.96 15.08 -0.53
CA GLU A 72 0.46 14.50 -1.78
C GLU A 72 0.84 13.02 -1.94
N GLY A 73 -0.17 12.18 -2.10
CA GLY A 73 -0.02 10.72 -2.24
C GLY A 73 0.55 10.05 -0.99
N VAL A 74 0.43 10.67 0.20
CA VAL A 74 0.81 10.09 1.49
C VAL A 74 -0.26 10.31 2.53
N VAL A 75 -0.65 11.56 2.80
CA VAL A 75 -1.57 11.92 3.88
C VAL A 75 -2.83 12.55 3.31
N SER A 76 -3.88 11.73 3.23
CA SER A 76 -5.24 12.11 2.88
C SER A 76 -6.26 11.49 3.83
N VAL A 77 -7.52 11.97 3.77
CA VAL A 77 -8.64 11.37 4.49
C VAL A 77 -8.77 9.88 4.15
N GLN A 78 -8.70 9.53 2.86
CA GLN A 78 -8.82 8.15 2.40
C GLN A 78 -7.72 7.24 2.97
N SER A 79 -6.46 7.67 2.91
CA SER A 79 -5.33 6.89 3.44
C SER A 79 -5.45 6.67 4.95
N PHE A 80 -5.93 7.67 5.67
CA PHE A 80 -6.13 7.59 7.11
C PHE A 80 -7.31 6.69 7.48
N GLU A 81 -8.43 6.76 6.75
CA GLU A 81 -9.57 5.84 6.91
C GLU A 81 -9.16 4.38 6.64
N ALA A 82 -8.40 4.12 5.58
CA ALA A 82 -7.86 2.80 5.30
C ALA A 82 -6.92 2.32 6.41
N LEU A 83 -6.10 3.22 6.97
CA LEU A 83 -5.26 2.90 8.12
C LEU A 83 -6.09 2.54 9.36
N MET A 84 -7.21 3.23 9.59
CA MET A 84 -8.12 2.87 10.69
C MET A 84 -8.74 1.49 10.45
N GLN A 85 -9.19 1.17 9.24
CA GLN A 85 -9.66 -0.18 8.92
C GLN A 85 -8.59 -1.23 9.24
N TRP A 86 -7.34 -0.97 8.87
CA TRP A 86 -6.21 -1.85 9.20
C TRP A 86 -6.05 -2.06 10.71
N PHE A 87 -6.03 -1.00 11.51
CA PHE A 87 -5.85 -1.13 12.97
C PHE A 87 -6.97 -1.87 13.68
N TYR A 88 -8.21 -1.69 13.23
CA TYR A 88 -9.37 -2.26 13.91
C TYR A 88 -9.78 -3.63 13.37
N MET A 89 -9.53 -3.92 12.09
CA MET A 89 -10.04 -5.11 11.41
C MET A 89 -8.94 -5.97 10.79
N HIS A 90 -7.70 -5.48 10.67
CA HIS A 90 -6.63 -6.09 9.88
C HIS A 90 -7.07 -6.45 8.46
N LYS A 91 -7.95 -5.61 7.90
CA LYS A 91 -8.50 -5.72 6.54
C LYS A 91 -8.77 -4.32 6.03
N ILE A 92 -8.60 -4.11 4.73
CA ILE A 92 -8.87 -2.83 4.09
C ILE A 92 -9.86 -3.04 2.95
N HIS A 93 -10.89 -2.20 2.91
CA HIS A 93 -11.82 -2.12 1.80
C HIS A 93 -11.62 -0.77 1.11
N PHE A 94 -11.23 -0.82 -0.16
CA PHE A 94 -11.13 0.37 -1.01
C PHE A 94 -12.45 0.59 -1.75
N ASP A 95 -12.93 1.84 -1.72
CA ASP A 95 -14.21 2.21 -2.32
C ASP A 95 -14.19 2.12 -3.84
N SER A 96 -13.09 2.55 -4.47
CA SER A 96 -12.97 2.50 -5.93
C SER A 96 -12.99 1.06 -6.43
N LYS A 97 -13.70 0.83 -7.53
CA LYS A 97 -13.71 -0.42 -8.29
C LYS A 97 -12.78 -0.39 -9.50
N ILE A 98 -12.13 0.76 -9.74
CA ILE A 98 -11.18 0.92 -10.83
C ILE A 98 -9.83 0.37 -10.36
N PRO A 99 -9.26 -0.66 -11.03
CA PRO A 99 -8.01 -1.30 -10.61
C PRO A 99 -6.85 -0.32 -10.37
N GLY A 100 -6.67 0.66 -11.26
CA GLY A 100 -5.62 1.67 -11.14
C GLY A 100 -5.79 2.54 -9.88
N ASP A 101 -7.01 2.93 -9.55
CA ASP A 101 -7.29 3.74 -8.35
C ASP A 101 -7.08 2.94 -7.07
N GLN A 102 -7.43 1.65 -7.07
CA GLN A 102 -7.17 0.76 -5.95
C GLN A 102 -5.66 0.64 -5.70
N ILE A 103 -4.85 0.49 -6.75
CA ILE A 103 -3.39 0.46 -6.64
C ILE A 103 -2.87 1.81 -6.11
N SER A 104 -3.42 2.94 -6.57
CA SER A 104 -3.07 4.26 -6.03
C SER A 104 -3.35 4.35 -4.52
N ALA A 105 -4.54 3.94 -4.08
CA ALA A 105 -4.94 3.99 -2.67
C ALA A 105 -4.10 3.06 -1.79
N VAL A 106 -3.69 1.89 -2.31
CA VAL A 106 -2.75 1.00 -1.62
C VAL A 106 -1.39 1.66 -1.45
N ILE A 107 -0.82 2.23 -2.52
CA ILE A 107 0.49 2.89 -2.45
C ILE A 107 0.45 4.06 -1.47
N GLU A 108 -0.62 4.85 -1.50
CA GLU A 108 -0.82 5.96 -0.58
C GLU A 108 -0.89 5.50 0.88
N LEU A 109 -1.67 4.45 1.18
CA LEU A 109 -1.74 3.86 2.52
C LEU A 109 -0.38 3.35 3.00
N ILE A 110 0.37 2.65 2.15
CA ILE A 110 1.68 2.13 2.50
C ILE A 110 2.67 3.27 2.77
N ARG A 111 2.60 4.37 1.99
CA ARG A 111 3.43 5.55 2.26
C ARG A 111 3.04 6.23 3.58
N LEU A 112 1.75 6.29 3.91
CA LEU A 112 1.29 6.76 5.23
C LEU A 112 1.83 5.88 6.35
N ALA A 113 1.79 4.57 6.16
CA ALA A 113 2.26 3.58 7.13
C ALA A 113 3.76 3.71 7.39
N ASP A 114 4.56 3.84 6.32
CA ASP A 114 6.00 4.10 6.40
C ASP A 114 6.28 5.41 7.17
N MET A 115 5.59 6.51 6.81
CA MET A 115 5.71 7.80 7.51
C MET A 115 5.36 7.69 9.00
N CYS A 116 4.34 6.90 9.34
CA CYS A 116 3.91 6.66 10.71
C CYS A 116 4.67 5.52 11.42
N ASN A 117 5.69 4.94 10.78
CA ASN A 117 6.44 3.80 11.28
C ASN A 117 5.53 2.65 11.77
N ILE A 118 4.63 2.23 10.88
CA ILE A 118 3.70 1.12 11.05
C ILE A 118 4.19 -0.01 10.15
N THR A 119 4.23 -1.23 10.70
CA THR A 119 4.77 -2.40 10.01
C THR A 119 3.70 -3.49 9.88
N GLY A 120 3.95 -4.48 9.03
CA GLY A 120 3.14 -5.70 8.94
C GLY A 120 2.05 -5.69 7.87
N MET A 121 1.84 -4.59 7.15
CA MET A 121 0.90 -4.52 6.03
C MET A 121 1.55 -4.75 4.65
N ASP A 122 2.87 -4.60 4.56
CA ASP A 122 3.60 -4.50 3.29
C ASP A 122 3.40 -5.71 2.37
N THR A 123 3.46 -6.92 2.95
CA THR A 123 3.31 -8.18 2.19
C THR A 123 1.87 -8.39 1.75
N GLU A 124 0.90 -8.09 2.62
CA GLU A 124 -0.53 -8.22 2.30
C GLU A 124 -0.95 -7.23 1.20
N MET A 125 -0.48 -5.98 1.29
CA MET A 125 -0.76 -4.96 0.29
C MET A 125 -0.06 -5.24 -1.04
N ALA A 126 1.16 -5.78 -1.01
CA ALA A 126 1.84 -6.24 -2.22
C ALA A 126 1.08 -7.40 -2.89
N GLN A 127 0.61 -8.36 -2.10
CA GLN A 127 -0.22 -9.46 -2.61
C GLN A 127 -1.54 -8.94 -3.17
N TYR A 128 -2.19 -7.99 -2.51
CA TYR A 128 -3.41 -7.35 -3.00
C TYR A 128 -3.20 -6.67 -4.36
N ILE A 129 -2.10 -5.92 -4.55
CA ILE A 129 -1.73 -5.36 -5.86
C ILE A 129 -1.55 -6.49 -6.87
N LYS A 130 -0.79 -7.54 -6.53
CA LYS A 130 -0.57 -8.68 -7.42
C LYS A 130 -1.89 -9.32 -7.88
N ASP A 131 -2.83 -9.51 -6.97
CA ASP A 131 -4.15 -10.08 -7.28
C ASP A 131 -4.94 -9.18 -8.24
N ILE A 132 -4.86 -7.85 -8.07
CA ILE A 132 -5.43 -6.89 -9.02
C ILE A 132 -4.79 -7.07 -10.41
N LEU A 133 -3.47 -7.15 -10.50
CA LEU A 133 -2.77 -7.29 -11.78
C LEU A 133 -3.15 -8.59 -12.49
N VAL A 134 -3.20 -9.71 -11.76
CA VAL A 134 -3.60 -11.03 -12.30
C VAL A 134 -5.05 -11.01 -12.79
N ALA A 135 -5.95 -10.34 -12.08
CA ALA A 135 -7.36 -10.25 -12.44
C ALA A 135 -7.64 -9.29 -13.62
N ASN A 136 -6.70 -8.39 -13.95
CA ASN A 136 -6.88 -7.33 -14.95
C ASN A 136 -5.75 -7.31 -15.98
N PRO A 137 -5.48 -8.41 -16.69
CA PRO A 137 -4.51 -8.42 -17.78
C PRO A 137 -4.99 -7.52 -18.93
N ASP A 138 -4.09 -7.15 -19.85
CA ASP A 138 -4.47 -6.35 -21.02
C ASP A 138 -5.63 -7.01 -21.79
N PRO A 139 -6.73 -6.27 -22.08
CA PRO A 139 -7.96 -6.84 -22.66
C PRO A 139 -7.77 -7.36 -24.09
N ARG A 140 -6.66 -7.01 -24.75
CA ARG A 140 -6.31 -7.52 -26.09
C ARG A 140 -5.63 -8.89 -26.02
N ASN A 141 -5.32 -9.39 -24.82
CA ASN A 141 -4.83 -10.75 -24.67
C ASN A 141 -5.90 -11.76 -25.09
N SER A 142 -5.47 -12.79 -25.79
CA SER A 142 -6.30 -13.90 -26.21
C SER A 142 -5.52 -15.21 -26.11
N ARG A 143 -6.20 -16.33 -26.33
CA ARG A 143 -5.55 -17.66 -26.35
C ARG A 143 -4.39 -17.76 -27.35
N THR A 144 -4.41 -16.94 -28.41
CA THR A 144 -3.45 -16.99 -29.51
C THR A 144 -2.54 -15.77 -29.58
N TYR A 145 -2.75 -14.76 -28.73
CA TYR A 145 -2.00 -13.51 -28.76
C TYR A 145 -1.79 -12.98 -27.34
N HIS A 146 -0.52 -12.96 -26.89
CA HIS A 146 -0.13 -12.48 -25.57
C HIS A 146 0.73 -11.22 -25.69
N ILE A 147 0.19 -10.10 -25.22
CA ILE A 147 0.85 -8.79 -25.17
C ILE A 147 1.87 -8.79 -24.03
N ALA A 148 3.10 -8.37 -24.33
CA ALA A 148 4.18 -8.37 -23.35
C ALA A 148 3.93 -7.46 -22.12
N ASP A 149 3.15 -6.39 -22.29
CA ASP A 149 2.73 -5.48 -21.22
C ASP A 149 1.40 -5.88 -20.56
N SER A 150 1.01 -7.17 -20.68
CA SER A 150 -0.22 -7.72 -20.09
C SER A 150 -0.39 -7.33 -18.62
N ASN A 151 0.66 -7.54 -17.81
CA ASN A 151 0.64 -7.33 -16.37
C ASN A 151 0.70 -5.86 -15.94
N THR A 152 1.00 -4.95 -16.86
CA THR A 152 1.13 -3.51 -16.57
C THR A 152 -0.07 -2.71 -17.07
N HIS A 153 -1.12 -3.37 -17.58
CA HIS A 153 -2.28 -2.72 -18.19
C HIS A 153 -2.91 -1.66 -17.28
N CYS A 154 -3.22 -2.02 -16.03
CA CYS A 154 -3.81 -1.11 -15.05
C CYS A 154 -2.81 -0.21 -14.31
N LEU A 155 -1.50 -0.36 -14.57
CA LEU A 155 -0.46 0.47 -13.96
C LEU A 155 -0.27 1.79 -14.72
N THR A 156 0.11 2.82 -13.99
CA THR A 156 0.46 4.14 -14.52
C THR A 156 1.90 4.50 -14.13
N SER A 157 2.49 5.47 -14.83
CA SER A 157 3.79 6.03 -14.45
C SER A 157 3.79 6.51 -13.00
N GLN A 158 2.68 7.09 -12.54
CA GLN A 158 2.57 7.60 -11.18
C GLN A 158 2.64 6.48 -10.13
N HIS A 159 2.14 5.27 -10.43
CA HIS A 159 2.30 4.11 -9.52
C HIS A 159 3.77 3.74 -9.36
N ILE A 160 4.51 3.70 -10.47
CA ILE A 160 5.94 3.40 -10.47
C ILE A 160 6.70 4.47 -9.67
N ILE A 161 6.49 5.74 -9.99
CA ILE A 161 7.17 6.88 -9.36
C ILE A 161 6.84 6.94 -7.86
N SER A 162 5.57 6.83 -7.49
CA SER A 162 5.14 6.93 -6.08
C SER A 162 5.72 5.80 -5.22
N ALA A 163 5.88 4.60 -5.78
CA ALA A 163 6.48 3.49 -5.06
C ALA A 163 7.99 3.68 -4.81
N THR A 164 8.69 4.51 -5.61
CA THR A 164 10.13 4.77 -5.39
C THR A 164 10.42 5.49 -4.08
N PHE A 165 9.42 6.15 -3.48
CA PHE A 165 9.53 6.78 -2.17
C PHE A 165 9.46 5.78 -1.01
N LEU A 166 9.16 4.51 -1.26
CA LEU A 166 9.20 3.46 -0.26
C LEU A 166 10.63 2.95 -0.04
N PRO A 167 10.95 2.39 1.15
CA PRO A 167 12.26 1.81 1.43
C PRO A 167 12.73 0.79 0.38
N GLN A 168 14.04 0.67 0.19
CA GLN A 168 14.59 -0.31 -0.74
C GLN A 168 14.20 -1.74 -0.34
N GLY A 169 13.78 -2.53 -1.33
CA GLY A 169 13.33 -3.90 -1.11
C GLY A 169 11.88 -4.02 -0.60
N HIS A 170 11.15 -2.90 -0.46
CA HIS A 170 9.76 -2.93 -0.02
C HIS A 170 8.90 -3.81 -0.94
N PRO A 171 8.07 -4.74 -0.41
CA PRO A 171 7.29 -5.69 -1.22
C PRO A 171 6.45 -5.06 -2.34
N VAL A 172 5.81 -3.91 -2.10
CA VAL A 172 5.06 -3.17 -3.14
C VAL A 172 5.94 -2.76 -4.32
N ARG A 173 7.17 -2.26 -4.07
CA ARG A 173 8.11 -1.92 -5.14
C ARG A 173 8.44 -3.14 -5.98
N ARG A 174 8.65 -4.28 -5.31
CA ARG A 174 8.98 -5.56 -5.92
C ARG A 174 7.87 -6.07 -6.84
N ILE A 175 6.61 -5.99 -6.41
CA ILE A 175 5.48 -6.41 -7.26
C ILE A 175 5.32 -5.52 -8.50
N LEU A 176 5.48 -4.20 -8.38
CA LEU A 176 5.40 -3.30 -9.53
C LEU A 176 6.55 -3.53 -10.53
N ALA A 177 7.75 -3.78 -10.02
CA ALA A 177 8.91 -4.18 -10.84
C ALA A 177 8.68 -5.55 -11.52
N ALA A 178 8.18 -6.53 -10.77
CA ALA A 178 7.87 -7.87 -11.26
C ALA A 178 6.87 -7.83 -12.42
N ALA A 179 5.84 -6.98 -12.32
CA ALA A 179 4.86 -6.77 -13.39
C ALA A 179 5.46 -6.28 -14.70
N SER A 180 6.62 -5.61 -14.65
CA SER A 180 7.29 -5.06 -15.82
C SER A 180 8.32 -6.02 -16.45
N VAL A 181 8.59 -7.18 -15.84
CA VAL A 181 9.62 -8.13 -16.29
C VAL A 181 9.34 -8.66 -17.69
N GLU A 182 8.11 -9.10 -17.98
CA GLU A 182 7.77 -9.64 -19.31
C GLU A 182 7.96 -8.58 -20.40
N GLY A 183 7.35 -7.40 -20.21
CA GLY A 183 7.48 -6.27 -21.13
C GLY A 183 8.94 -5.94 -21.43
N TYR A 184 9.74 -5.82 -20.37
CA TYR A 184 11.17 -5.52 -20.45
C TYR A 184 11.97 -6.56 -21.24
N LEU A 185 11.71 -7.86 -21.00
CA LEU A 185 12.48 -8.93 -21.64
C LEU A 185 12.05 -9.20 -23.09
N ARG A 186 10.76 -8.99 -23.42
CA ARG A 186 10.22 -9.31 -24.75
C ARG A 186 10.27 -8.13 -25.71
N THR A 187 10.31 -6.88 -25.23
CA THR A 187 10.15 -5.71 -26.09
C THR A 187 11.15 -4.61 -25.76
N GLY A 188 11.77 -4.03 -26.79
CA GLY A 188 12.66 -2.87 -26.61
C GLY A 188 11.94 -1.57 -26.23
N ASN A 189 10.60 -1.53 -26.30
CA ASN A 189 9.77 -0.36 -26.05
C ASN A 189 8.58 -0.67 -25.13
N TYR A 190 8.81 -1.43 -24.07
CA TYR A 190 7.80 -1.70 -23.05
C TYR A 190 7.31 -0.42 -22.37
N LYS A 191 6.09 -0.47 -21.82
CA LYS A 191 5.35 0.67 -21.28
C LYS A 191 6.16 1.59 -20.36
N PHE A 192 6.97 1.04 -19.46
CA PHE A 192 7.71 1.80 -18.44
C PHE A 192 9.20 1.99 -18.75
N ARG A 193 9.57 1.94 -20.04
CA ARG A 193 10.95 2.15 -20.47
C ARG A 193 11.50 3.47 -19.95
N LYS A 194 10.75 4.56 -20.03
CA LYS A 194 11.20 5.89 -19.61
C LYS A 194 11.49 5.91 -18.11
N GLU A 195 10.58 5.40 -17.30
CA GLU A 195 10.64 5.37 -15.84
C GLU A 195 11.84 4.58 -15.34
N THR A 196 12.18 3.47 -16.01
CA THR A 196 13.39 2.69 -15.68
C THR A 196 14.69 3.47 -15.86
N HIS A 197 14.74 4.43 -16.80
CA HIS A 197 15.92 5.28 -16.99
C HIS A 197 15.91 6.48 -16.04
N GLU A 198 14.74 7.10 -15.84
CA GLU A 198 14.60 8.33 -15.06
C GLU A 198 14.54 8.10 -13.54
N HIS A 199 14.16 6.89 -13.11
CA HIS A 199 14.06 6.52 -11.70
C HIS A 199 14.94 5.30 -11.39
N PRO A 200 16.23 5.51 -11.05
CA PRO A 200 17.19 4.42 -10.81
C PRO A 200 16.75 3.40 -9.75
N ALA A 201 15.98 3.84 -8.75
CA ALA A 201 15.41 2.96 -7.74
C ALA A 201 14.49 1.90 -8.34
N PHE A 202 13.61 2.30 -9.28
CA PHE A 202 12.76 1.37 -10.00
C PHE A 202 13.56 0.49 -10.96
N GLY A 203 14.53 1.06 -11.68
CA GLY A 203 15.42 0.27 -12.55
C GLY A 203 16.19 -0.82 -11.78
N ALA A 204 16.67 -0.51 -10.57
CA ALA A 204 17.31 -1.49 -9.70
C ALA A 204 16.36 -2.61 -9.26
N ASP A 205 15.12 -2.27 -8.90
CA ASP A 205 14.10 -3.26 -8.55
C ASP A 205 13.75 -4.15 -9.75
N LEU A 206 13.59 -3.56 -10.94
CA LEU A 206 13.33 -4.28 -12.18
C LEU A 206 14.45 -5.25 -12.54
N LEU A 207 15.71 -4.80 -12.50
CA LEU A 207 16.86 -5.66 -12.78
C LEU A 207 16.97 -6.81 -11.78
N HIS A 208 16.62 -6.56 -10.51
CA HIS A 208 16.56 -7.63 -9.54
C HIS A 208 15.47 -8.65 -9.90
N GLU A 209 14.24 -8.22 -10.20
CA GLU A 209 13.15 -9.12 -10.56
C GLU A 209 13.44 -9.89 -11.86
N VAL A 210 14.06 -9.24 -12.84
CA VAL A 210 14.57 -9.89 -14.06
C VAL A 210 15.57 -10.99 -13.71
N ARG A 211 16.52 -10.73 -12.80
CA ARG A 211 17.46 -11.75 -12.34
C ARG A 211 16.74 -12.94 -11.70
N LEU A 212 15.71 -12.71 -10.88
CA LEU A 212 14.92 -13.78 -10.27
C LEU A 212 14.21 -14.62 -11.33
N ALA A 213 13.57 -13.98 -12.31
CA ALA A 213 12.89 -14.67 -13.40
C ALA A 213 13.85 -15.51 -14.27
N LEU A 214 15.03 -14.96 -14.58
CA LEU A 214 16.05 -15.65 -15.35
C LEU A 214 16.69 -16.82 -14.59
N ASN A 215 16.88 -16.71 -13.27
CA ASN A 215 17.38 -17.81 -12.45
C ASN A 215 16.41 -19.01 -12.44
N GLY A 216 15.11 -18.76 -12.58
CA GLY A 216 14.08 -19.79 -12.71
C GLY A 216 13.86 -20.27 -14.15
N SER A 217 14.66 -19.81 -15.11
CA SER A 217 14.45 -20.11 -16.52
C SER A 217 14.84 -21.54 -16.89
N ARG A 218 14.17 -22.06 -17.93
CA ARG A 218 14.50 -23.34 -18.55
C ARG A 218 14.86 -23.12 -20.00
N GLN A 219 16.03 -23.62 -20.40
CA GLN A 219 16.48 -23.54 -21.78
C GLN A 219 15.90 -24.69 -22.59
N GLU A 220 15.29 -24.36 -23.73
CA GLU A 220 14.91 -25.30 -24.78
C GLU A 220 15.80 -25.09 -26.01
N LYS A 221 15.73 -26.01 -26.99
CA LYS A 221 16.66 -26.02 -28.13
C LYS A 221 16.77 -24.71 -28.93
N ARG A 222 15.71 -23.90 -28.95
CA ARG A 222 15.63 -22.67 -29.77
C ARG A 222 15.17 -21.43 -29.01
N TYR A 223 14.81 -21.57 -27.74
CA TYR A 223 14.22 -20.49 -26.96
C TYR A 223 14.43 -20.73 -25.47
N THR A 224 14.27 -19.68 -24.69
CA THR A 224 14.30 -19.75 -23.22
C THR A 224 12.89 -19.55 -22.70
N ILE A 225 12.46 -20.41 -21.79
CA ILE A 225 11.20 -20.24 -21.06
C ILE A 225 11.52 -19.59 -19.71
N ILE A 226 10.81 -18.52 -19.39
CA ILE A 226 10.79 -17.94 -18.04
C ILE A 226 9.39 -18.07 -17.47
N ARG A 227 9.27 -18.14 -16.15
CA ARG A 227 7.97 -18.07 -15.47
C ARG A 227 7.67 -16.62 -15.12
N ASP A 228 6.52 -16.14 -15.56
CA ASP A 228 6.05 -14.79 -15.27
C ASP A 228 5.86 -14.60 -13.75
N PRO A 229 6.48 -13.58 -13.13
CA PRO A 229 6.40 -13.43 -11.67
C PRO A 229 5.01 -12.98 -11.16
N ILE A 230 4.15 -12.46 -12.03
CA ILE A 230 2.79 -12.04 -11.67
C ILE A 230 1.78 -13.18 -11.90
N SER A 231 1.56 -13.57 -13.15
CA SER A 231 0.58 -14.58 -13.55
C SER A 231 1.04 -16.01 -13.29
N GLY A 232 2.34 -16.25 -13.15
CA GLY A 232 2.92 -17.59 -13.01
C GLY A 232 2.90 -18.42 -14.29
N LEU A 233 2.52 -17.82 -15.43
CA LEU A 233 2.50 -18.45 -16.75
C LEU A 233 3.91 -18.54 -17.34
N ASP A 234 4.12 -19.52 -18.21
CA ASP A 234 5.37 -19.66 -18.95
C ASP A 234 5.41 -18.68 -20.13
N ILE A 235 6.50 -17.92 -20.23
CA ILE A 235 6.78 -16.95 -21.28
C ILE A 235 7.99 -17.43 -22.09
N THR A 236 7.84 -17.44 -23.41
CA THR A 236 8.91 -17.75 -24.35
C THR A 236 9.72 -16.50 -24.73
N LEU A 237 11.04 -16.57 -24.60
CA LEU A 237 12.01 -15.57 -25.06
C LEU A 237 12.77 -16.09 -26.29
N GLY A 238 12.96 -15.24 -27.30
CA GLY A 238 13.78 -15.56 -28.49
C GLY A 238 13.06 -16.27 -29.63
N SER A 239 11.73 -16.22 -29.67
CA SER A 239 10.94 -16.67 -30.81
C SER A 239 10.60 -15.48 -31.72
N ASP A 240 11.60 -14.99 -32.45
CA ASP A 240 11.39 -14.16 -33.64
C ASP A 240 11.24 -15.06 -34.87
#